data_AF-A0A7V9UXM8-F1
#
_entry.id   AF-A0A7V9UXM8-F1
#
_cell.length_a   1.000
_cell.length_b   1.000
_cell.length_c   1.000
_cell.angle_alpha   90.00
_cell.angle_beta   90.00
_cell.angle_gamma   90.00
#
_symmetry.space_group_name_H-M   'P 1'
#
loop_
_entity.id
_entity.type
_entity.pdbx_description
1 polymer ?
#
loop_
_entity_poly.entity_id
_entity_poly.type
_entity_poly.pdbx_seq_one_letter_code
_entity_poly.pdbx_strand_id
1 'polypeptide(L)'
;MKAKFFVSLLIISAFCLNIFGQTQAKSDSKTVSIKTPAVQFFPLSELKEGMRGTARTVFRGSEPEEFQVEILGIVPGAVGPKQDMIVGRISGGSADRTSVFAGMSGSPVYIGGKLVGAISYSFPFSKEPICGITPIAQMLDIFEQKQNLKIKAKEPRAFSFAELASTDWKPNFPIGATVSSSILANTSANSPLSQVAGQSFQPIATPISFSGFSQETLNRFAPQLASVGLFPVSAVGGAARISPLKIADEATLQGGASVSMQLTRGDYSMAASGTVTMRDGDKIYAFGHPFLSLGTSDLPMSESSVVTVIPSVNNSFKLAVPSAMVGTMTQDRATGVFGKLGQSPKMIPVKINLETSRNQQETFNFEVAKDDFLTPILLNMTVYNSIVANERGLGDSMIELKGEIKLKNQQTIKLERRFTGMQASQIAASSVAIPVNALLDSHFDNVEITEINLNLSSSDGSKTATLERIALDRTEVKAGESFEVQAFVRTDTGKVFSQKISVQIPLDTPIGKLLITVADGSSLQYASASRQFVPKDLSELVKTINGIRKSDRLYVQTYRVTNGAIIGASELPNLPPSMLATLNNDRTAGGFKPTLLTILTEQEIAPAEFI
;
A
#
# COMPACT_ATOMS: atom_id res chain seq x y z
N MET A 1 -44.24 -21.82 -66.41
CA MET A 1 -43.84 -22.61 -67.59
C MET A 1 -42.98 -23.77 -67.09
N LYS A 2 -43.53 -25.00 -67.15
CA LYS A 2 -42.92 -26.36 -67.09
C LYS A 2 -41.76 -26.60 -66.09
N ALA A 3 -41.95 -27.34 -64.97
CA ALA A 3 -42.10 -28.81 -64.83
C ALA A 3 -40.86 -29.59 -65.32
N LYS A 4 -40.28 -30.61 -64.69
CA LYS A 4 -40.57 -31.54 -63.58
C LYS A 4 -39.32 -32.44 -63.50
N PHE A 5 -38.95 -33.00 -62.35
CA PHE A 5 -38.92 -34.46 -62.15
C PHE A 5 -38.67 -34.82 -60.68
N PHE A 6 -39.42 -35.82 -60.23
CA PHE A 6 -39.61 -36.30 -58.87
C PHE A 6 -39.67 -37.82 -58.97
N VAL A 7 -38.86 -38.58 -58.23
CA VAL A 7 -39.07 -39.98 -57.81
C VAL A 7 -38.14 -40.20 -56.60
N SER A 8 -38.62 -40.28 -55.34
CA SER A 8 -39.05 -41.48 -54.57
C SER A 8 -37.92 -42.53 -54.42
N LEU A 9 -37.65 -43.23 -53.32
CA LEU A 9 -38.16 -43.37 -51.94
C LEU A 9 -37.24 -44.48 -51.37
N LEU A 10 -36.70 -44.38 -50.13
CA LEU A 10 -36.62 -45.54 -49.24
C LEU A 10 -36.23 -45.14 -47.81
N ILE A 11 -37.10 -45.53 -46.89
CA ILE A 11 -36.94 -45.50 -45.43
C ILE A 11 -36.20 -46.76 -45.01
N ILE A 12 -35.08 -46.66 -44.28
CA ILE A 12 -34.64 -47.69 -43.33
C ILE A 12 -34.11 -47.01 -42.05
N SER A 13 -34.79 -47.34 -40.96
CA SER A 13 -34.46 -47.07 -39.56
C SER A 13 -33.16 -47.74 -39.13
N ALA A 14 -32.30 -47.04 -38.36
CA ALA A 14 -31.45 -47.68 -37.36
C ALA A 14 -31.04 -46.69 -36.25
N PHE A 15 -31.56 -46.98 -35.06
CA PHE A 15 -31.16 -46.52 -33.74
C PHE A 15 -29.63 -46.60 -33.54
N CYS A 16 -28.99 -45.52 -33.07
CA CYS A 16 -27.69 -45.61 -32.38
C CYS A 16 -27.62 -44.56 -31.26
N LEU A 17 -27.36 -45.05 -30.05
CA LEU A 17 -27.18 -44.32 -28.81
C LEU A 17 -26.12 -43.21 -28.94
N ASN A 18 -26.45 -41.99 -28.50
CA ASN A 18 -25.45 -40.97 -28.19
C ASN A 18 -24.87 -41.24 -26.80
N ILE A 19 -23.66 -41.78 -26.76
CA ILE A 19 -22.79 -41.78 -25.58
C ILE A 19 -22.15 -40.38 -25.50
N PHE A 20 -22.46 -39.64 -24.43
CA PHE A 20 -21.73 -38.44 -24.05
C PHE A 20 -20.32 -38.83 -23.58
N GLY A 21 -19.33 -38.69 -24.47
CA GLY A 21 -17.92 -38.72 -24.10
C GLY A 21 -17.45 -37.33 -23.67
N GLN A 22 -17.23 -37.14 -22.37
CA GLN A 22 -16.46 -36.01 -21.84
C GLN A 22 -15.00 -36.16 -22.29
N THR A 23 -14.56 -35.36 -23.27
CA THR A 23 -13.13 -35.15 -23.52
C THR A 23 -12.63 -34.03 -22.61
N GLN A 24 -11.92 -34.41 -21.54
CA GLN A 24 -11.03 -33.51 -20.81
C GLN A 24 -9.99 -32.93 -21.79
N ALA A 25 -10.10 -31.65 -22.09
CA ALA A 25 -9.03 -30.91 -22.76
C ALA A 25 -7.87 -30.75 -21.77
N LYS A 26 -6.81 -31.55 -21.95
CA LYS A 26 -5.50 -31.28 -21.35
C LYS A 26 -5.01 -29.94 -21.87
N SER A 27 -4.80 -28.97 -20.98
CA SER A 27 -4.06 -27.76 -21.31
C SER A 27 -2.58 -28.10 -21.46
N ASP A 28 -2.13 -28.33 -22.69
CA ASP A 28 -0.71 -28.38 -23.00
C ASP A 28 -0.13 -26.96 -22.90
N SER A 29 0.43 -26.62 -21.75
CA SER A 29 1.29 -25.45 -21.62
C SER A 29 2.62 -25.74 -22.34
N LYS A 30 2.67 -25.48 -23.64
CA LYS A 30 3.94 -25.45 -24.38
C LYS A 30 4.75 -24.23 -23.93
N THR A 31 5.61 -24.42 -22.94
CA THR A 31 6.74 -23.52 -22.66
C THR A 31 7.70 -23.58 -23.83
N VAL A 32 7.66 -22.58 -24.72
CA VAL A 32 8.69 -22.40 -25.74
C VAL A 32 9.95 -21.92 -25.01
N SER A 33 10.93 -22.82 -24.86
CA SER A 33 12.26 -22.47 -24.36
C SER A 33 13.00 -21.67 -25.43
N ILE A 34 12.98 -20.35 -25.28
CA ILE A 34 13.74 -19.42 -26.12
C ILE A 34 15.20 -19.46 -25.63
N LYS A 35 16.12 -19.96 -26.47
CA LYS A 35 17.57 -19.96 -26.19
C LYS A 35 18.14 -18.56 -26.44
N THR A 36 18.18 -17.73 -25.41
CA THR A 36 18.98 -16.49 -25.42
C THR A 36 20.48 -16.86 -25.46
N PRO A 37 21.33 -16.21 -26.28
CA PRO A 37 22.78 -16.46 -26.24
C PRO A 37 23.33 -16.20 -24.83
N ALA A 38 24.17 -17.11 -24.35
CA ALA A 38 24.70 -17.05 -22.98
C ALA A 38 25.54 -15.78 -22.78
N VAL A 39 25.11 -14.92 -21.85
CA VAL A 39 25.86 -13.73 -21.45
C VAL A 39 27.17 -14.18 -20.79
N GLN A 40 28.30 -13.71 -21.31
CA GLN A 40 29.59 -13.96 -20.70
C GLN A 40 29.87 -12.94 -19.60
N PHE A 41 30.43 -13.38 -18.48
CA PHE A 41 30.75 -12.52 -17.34
C PHE A 41 32.23 -12.16 -17.29
N PHE A 42 32.53 -10.92 -16.91
CA PHE A 42 33.89 -10.46 -16.67
C PHE A 42 34.25 -10.70 -15.19
N PRO A 43 35.31 -11.46 -14.86
CA PRO A 43 35.67 -11.73 -13.47
C PRO A 43 36.09 -10.47 -12.73
N LEU A 44 35.51 -10.22 -11.55
CA LEU A 44 35.83 -9.04 -10.73
C LEU A 44 37.32 -8.99 -10.36
N SER A 45 37.97 -10.14 -10.16
CA SER A 45 39.40 -10.25 -9.84
C SER A 45 40.33 -9.86 -10.98
N GLU A 46 39.85 -9.84 -12.22
CA GLU A 46 40.63 -9.42 -13.40
C GLU A 46 40.49 -7.93 -13.70
N LEU A 47 39.57 -7.24 -13.02
CA LEU A 47 39.27 -5.84 -13.26
C LEU A 47 40.41 -4.93 -12.75
N LYS A 48 40.81 -3.96 -13.56
CA LYS A 48 41.89 -3.01 -13.23
C LYS A 48 41.45 -1.58 -13.52
N GLU A 49 42.04 -0.64 -12.78
CA GLU A 49 41.93 0.79 -13.07
C GLU A 49 42.38 1.11 -14.51
N GLY A 50 41.70 2.06 -15.14
CA GLY A 50 41.93 2.49 -16.53
C GLY A 50 41.33 1.55 -17.58
N MET A 51 40.78 0.39 -17.20
CA MET A 51 40.03 -0.45 -18.14
C MET A 51 38.83 0.31 -18.69
N ARG A 52 38.60 0.19 -20.01
CA ARG A 52 37.47 0.81 -20.71
C ARG A 52 36.44 -0.23 -21.10
N GLY A 53 35.19 0.17 -21.02
CA GLY A 53 34.04 -0.64 -21.35
C GLY A 53 32.90 0.20 -21.91
N THR A 54 31.79 -0.46 -22.20
CA THR A 54 30.57 0.14 -22.73
C THR A 54 29.40 -0.15 -21.80
N ALA A 55 28.55 0.83 -21.53
CA ALA A 55 27.30 0.65 -20.83
C ALA A 55 26.10 0.94 -21.74
N ARG A 56 24.93 0.41 -21.40
CA ARG A 56 23.70 0.55 -22.20
C ARG A 56 22.54 1.06 -21.37
N THR A 57 21.82 2.06 -21.86
CA THR A 57 20.56 2.53 -21.28
C THR A 57 19.69 3.23 -22.32
N VAL A 58 18.39 3.35 -22.06
CA VAL A 58 17.48 4.10 -22.93
C VAL A 58 17.44 5.57 -22.50
N PHE A 59 17.85 6.48 -23.38
CA PHE A 59 17.68 7.93 -23.19
C PHE A 59 16.40 8.47 -23.84
N ARG A 60 15.92 7.80 -24.90
CA ARG A 60 14.69 8.13 -25.63
C ARG A 60 14.13 6.90 -26.36
N GLY A 61 12.82 6.78 -26.45
CA GLY A 61 12.15 5.65 -27.10
C GLY A 61 12.26 4.37 -26.28
N SER A 62 12.45 3.24 -26.93
CA SER A 62 12.60 1.91 -26.30
C SER A 62 13.99 1.30 -26.48
N GLU A 63 14.78 1.80 -27.44
CA GLU A 63 16.05 1.20 -27.81
C GLU A 63 17.19 1.66 -26.89
N PRO A 64 17.99 0.74 -26.33
CA PRO A 64 19.17 1.11 -25.55
C PRO A 64 20.25 1.77 -26.41
N GLU A 65 20.84 2.85 -25.92
CA GLU A 65 22.01 3.51 -26.50
C GLU A 65 23.27 3.12 -25.71
N GLU A 66 24.39 2.97 -26.41
CA GLU A 66 25.70 2.70 -25.81
C GLU A 66 26.43 3.99 -25.43
N PHE A 67 27.12 3.95 -24.29
CA PHE A 67 28.03 5.00 -23.82
C PHE A 67 29.26 4.37 -23.15
N GLN A 68 30.32 5.16 -22.98
CA GLN A 68 31.61 4.66 -22.48
C GLN A 68 31.67 4.66 -20.97
N VAL A 69 32.40 3.69 -20.41
CA VAL A 69 32.74 3.61 -18.99
C VAL A 69 34.24 3.38 -18.84
N GLU A 70 34.88 4.20 -18.02
CA GLU A 70 36.26 3.99 -17.57
C GLU A 70 36.25 3.55 -16.10
N ILE A 71 36.94 2.46 -15.79
CA ILE A 71 37.05 1.94 -14.42
C ILE A 71 38.09 2.75 -13.65
N LEU A 72 37.67 3.32 -12.52
CA LEU A 72 38.54 4.09 -11.62
C LEU A 72 39.06 3.24 -10.46
N GLY A 73 38.38 2.14 -10.12
CA GLY A 73 38.83 1.24 -9.07
C GLY A 73 37.72 0.38 -8.51
N ILE A 74 38.05 -0.38 -7.46
CA ILE A 74 37.11 -1.18 -6.68
C ILE A 74 37.20 -0.72 -5.23
N VAL A 75 36.05 -0.51 -4.60
CA VAL A 75 35.94 -0.22 -3.17
C VAL A 75 35.34 -1.45 -2.49
N PRO A 76 36.17 -2.27 -1.80
CA PRO A 76 35.69 -3.47 -1.13
C PRO A 76 34.74 -3.13 0.02
N GLY A 77 33.62 -3.86 0.11
CA GLY A 77 32.63 -3.68 1.16
C GLY A 77 32.00 -2.28 1.25
N ALA A 78 31.98 -1.51 0.15
CA ALA A 78 31.52 -0.13 0.13
C ALA A 78 30.06 0.04 0.58
N VAL A 79 29.20 -0.93 0.25
CA VAL A 79 27.77 -0.92 0.61
C VAL A 79 27.51 -1.67 1.92
N GLY A 80 28.27 -2.75 2.14
CA GLY A 80 28.15 -3.62 3.30
C GLY A 80 29.12 -4.80 3.23
N PRO A 81 29.15 -5.68 4.24
CA PRO A 81 30.03 -6.83 4.26
C PRO A 81 29.87 -7.70 3.00
N LYS A 82 30.97 -7.93 2.27
CA LYS A 82 31.02 -8.68 0.99
C LYS A 82 30.20 -8.04 -0.15
N GLN A 83 29.92 -6.75 -0.06
CA GLN A 83 29.26 -5.97 -1.11
C GLN A 83 30.22 -4.90 -1.62
N ASP A 84 31.12 -5.35 -2.50
CA ASP A 84 32.09 -4.50 -3.18
C ASP A 84 31.40 -3.64 -4.24
N MET A 85 31.93 -2.46 -4.49
CA MET A 85 31.45 -1.55 -5.53
C MET A 85 32.58 -1.25 -6.50
N ILE A 86 32.31 -1.34 -7.80
CA ILE A 86 33.21 -0.86 -8.83
C ILE A 86 32.93 0.63 -9.02
N VAL A 87 33.97 1.46 -9.03
CA VAL A 87 33.82 2.89 -9.31
C VAL A 87 34.18 3.14 -10.77
N GLY A 88 33.31 3.82 -11.50
CA GLY A 88 33.51 4.13 -12.90
C GLY A 88 33.15 5.57 -13.25
N ARG A 89 33.73 6.07 -14.34
CA ARG A 89 33.40 7.35 -14.96
C ARG A 89 32.69 7.10 -16.28
N ILE A 90 31.52 7.67 -16.47
CA ILE A 90 30.74 7.50 -17.71
C ILE A 90 30.95 8.69 -18.66
N SER A 91 30.93 8.44 -19.96
CA SER A 91 31.09 9.51 -20.97
C SER A 91 30.53 9.10 -22.33
N GLY A 92 30.36 10.07 -23.22
CA GLY A 92 29.94 9.88 -24.60
C GLY A 92 28.42 9.99 -24.80
N GLY A 93 28.04 10.55 -25.95
CA GLY A 93 26.66 10.63 -26.41
C GLY A 93 25.76 11.39 -25.43
N SER A 94 24.59 10.82 -25.15
CA SER A 94 23.59 11.41 -24.25
C SER A 94 24.04 11.48 -22.77
N ALA A 95 25.05 10.68 -22.37
CA ALA A 95 25.60 10.66 -21.02
C ALA A 95 26.36 11.95 -20.67
N ASP A 96 27.03 12.59 -21.65
CA ASP A 96 27.80 13.83 -21.42
C ASP A 96 26.90 15.00 -20.97
N ARG A 97 25.63 14.99 -21.38
CA ARG A 97 24.64 16.03 -21.04
C ARG A 97 23.91 15.74 -19.73
N THR A 98 23.73 14.47 -19.38
CA THR A 98 22.81 14.04 -18.31
C THR A 98 23.54 13.57 -17.06
N SER A 99 24.82 13.19 -17.18
CA SER A 99 25.58 12.48 -16.16
C SER A 99 24.84 11.21 -15.70
N VAL A 100 25.08 10.75 -14.47
CA VAL A 100 24.27 9.70 -13.85
C VAL A 100 22.90 10.29 -13.50
N PHE A 101 21.82 9.62 -13.89
CA PHE A 101 20.46 10.15 -13.73
C PHE A 101 19.50 9.13 -13.08
N ALA A 102 18.45 9.62 -12.42
CA ALA A 102 17.39 8.81 -11.83
C ALA A 102 16.68 7.96 -12.90
N GLY A 103 16.75 6.62 -12.74
CA GLY A 103 16.25 5.65 -13.73
C GLY A 103 17.33 5.06 -14.65
N MET A 104 18.60 5.47 -14.52
CA MET A 104 19.76 4.79 -15.12
C MET A 104 20.12 3.51 -14.34
N SER A 105 19.65 3.36 -13.10
CA SER A 105 19.91 2.19 -12.26
C SER A 105 19.61 0.89 -13.00
N GLY A 106 20.58 -0.02 -12.98
CA GLY A 106 20.54 -1.29 -13.67
C GLY A 106 21.22 -1.31 -15.04
N SER A 107 21.71 -0.17 -15.54
CA SER A 107 22.38 -0.11 -16.85
C SER A 107 23.60 -1.05 -16.89
N PRO A 108 23.60 -2.09 -17.75
CA PRO A 108 24.67 -3.07 -17.75
C PRO A 108 25.95 -2.49 -18.32
N VAL A 109 27.07 -2.84 -17.70
CA VAL A 109 28.43 -2.43 -18.07
C VAL A 109 29.18 -3.65 -18.62
N TYR A 110 29.83 -3.49 -19.77
CA TYR A 110 30.56 -4.55 -20.45
C TYR A 110 32.02 -4.16 -20.65
N ILE A 111 32.94 -5.10 -20.46
CA ILE A 111 34.37 -4.96 -20.79
C ILE A 111 34.74 -6.12 -21.72
N GLY A 112 35.25 -5.80 -22.91
CA GLY A 112 35.55 -6.82 -23.92
C GLY A 112 34.34 -7.70 -24.29
N GLY A 113 33.14 -7.12 -24.31
CA GLY A 113 31.88 -7.84 -24.58
C GLY A 113 31.35 -8.71 -23.42
N LYS A 114 32.03 -8.74 -22.27
CA LYS A 114 31.62 -9.49 -21.09
C LYS A 114 30.99 -8.58 -20.05
N LEU A 115 29.85 -8.97 -19.47
CA LEU A 115 29.11 -8.21 -18.46
C LEU A 115 29.90 -8.20 -17.14
N VAL A 116 30.21 -7.01 -16.62
CA VAL A 116 30.90 -6.84 -15.34
C VAL A 116 29.95 -6.49 -14.20
N GLY A 117 28.88 -5.76 -14.49
CA GLY A 117 27.96 -5.28 -13.46
C GLY A 117 26.92 -4.30 -13.98
N ALA A 118 26.24 -3.62 -13.06
CA ALA A 118 25.20 -2.64 -13.36
C ALA A 118 25.48 -1.30 -12.68
N ILE A 119 25.34 -0.19 -13.40
CA ILE A 119 25.35 1.15 -12.79
C ILE A 119 24.16 1.25 -11.84
N SER A 120 24.41 1.60 -10.58
CA SER A 120 23.41 1.51 -9.50
C SER A 120 23.54 2.61 -8.46
N TYR A 121 24.73 3.20 -8.30
CA TYR A 121 24.99 4.29 -7.37
C TYR A 121 25.50 5.53 -8.10
N SER A 122 25.22 6.68 -7.52
CA SER A 122 25.73 7.98 -7.96
C SER A 122 26.46 8.65 -6.80
N PHE A 123 27.38 9.55 -7.14
CA PHE A 123 27.97 10.47 -6.18
C PHE A 123 27.25 11.83 -6.30
N PRO A 124 26.32 12.17 -5.39
CA PRO A 124 25.51 13.39 -5.54
C PRO A 124 26.38 14.64 -5.60
N PHE A 125 25.97 15.63 -6.41
CA PHE A 125 26.69 16.90 -6.61
C PHE A 125 28.12 16.79 -7.17
N SER A 126 28.53 15.61 -7.66
CA SER A 126 29.81 15.46 -8.35
C SER A 126 29.84 16.28 -9.64
N LYS A 127 30.96 16.99 -9.86
CA LYS A 127 31.23 17.70 -11.12
C LYS A 127 31.53 16.76 -12.27
N GLU A 128 32.02 15.57 -11.96
CA GLU A 128 32.31 14.53 -12.93
C GLU A 128 31.22 13.45 -12.89
N PRO A 129 30.92 12.80 -14.02
CA PRO A 129 29.91 11.75 -14.11
C PRO A 129 30.42 10.41 -13.54
N ILE A 130 30.63 10.40 -12.21
CA ILE A 130 31.12 9.25 -11.45
C ILE A 130 29.94 8.40 -10.99
N CYS A 131 30.04 7.10 -11.20
CA CYS A 131 29.04 6.11 -10.83
C CYS A 131 29.64 4.98 -10.00
N GLY A 132 28.79 4.37 -9.18
CA GLY A 132 29.06 3.07 -8.58
C GLY A 132 28.34 1.99 -9.37
N ILE A 133 29.05 0.91 -9.64
CA ILE A 133 28.62 -0.24 -10.41
C ILE A 133 28.58 -1.44 -9.47
N THR A 134 27.41 -2.05 -9.32
CA THR A 134 27.24 -3.30 -8.58
C THR A 134 27.76 -4.46 -9.42
N PRO A 135 28.73 -5.25 -8.95
CA PRO A 135 29.25 -6.40 -9.69
C PRO A 135 28.17 -7.43 -10.00
N ILE A 136 28.18 -7.98 -11.22
CA ILE A 136 27.14 -8.93 -11.68
C ILE A 136 27.07 -10.18 -10.81
N ALA A 137 28.22 -10.69 -10.33
CA ALA A 137 28.27 -11.84 -9.44
C ALA A 137 27.43 -11.62 -8.17
N GLN A 138 27.54 -10.43 -7.54
CA GLN A 138 26.77 -10.10 -6.34
C GLN A 138 25.26 -9.97 -6.63
N MET A 139 24.89 -9.57 -7.85
CA MET A 139 23.48 -9.53 -8.26
C MET A 139 22.93 -10.93 -8.46
N LEU A 140 23.70 -11.87 -9.01
CA LEU A 140 23.26 -13.26 -9.22
C LEU A 140 23.17 -14.02 -7.89
N ASP A 141 24.23 -13.93 -7.08
CA ASP A 141 24.37 -14.68 -5.83
C ASP A 141 23.21 -14.42 -4.85
N ILE A 142 22.71 -13.17 -4.76
CA ILE A 142 21.66 -12.83 -3.79
C ILE A 142 20.32 -13.53 -4.09
N PHE A 143 20.03 -13.81 -5.36
CA PHE A 143 18.77 -14.42 -5.78
C PHE A 143 18.88 -15.94 -5.90
N GLU A 144 20.10 -16.47 -6.05
CA GLU A 144 20.38 -17.92 -6.04
C GLU A 144 20.48 -18.50 -4.63
N GLN A 145 20.77 -17.67 -3.62
CA GLN A 145 20.76 -18.09 -2.22
C GLN A 145 19.39 -18.67 -1.84
N LYS A 146 19.38 -19.97 -1.50
CA LYS A 146 18.19 -20.65 -1.00
C LYS A 146 17.68 -19.90 0.23
N GLN A 147 16.45 -19.39 0.14
CA GLN A 147 15.78 -18.80 1.29
C GLN A 147 15.55 -19.90 2.32
N ASN A 148 16.39 -19.93 3.35
CA ASN A 148 15.99 -20.53 4.62
C ASN A 148 14.92 -19.63 5.19
N LEU A 149 13.67 -19.86 4.80
CA LEU A 149 12.49 -19.29 5.44
C LEU A 149 12.49 -19.79 6.88
N LYS A 150 13.30 -19.17 7.74
CA LYS A 150 13.06 -19.22 9.17
C LYS A 150 11.74 -18.51 9.34
N ILE A 151 10.68 -19.31 9.45
CA ILE A 151 9.37 -18.86 9.91
C ILE A 151 9.68 -18.20 11.26
N LYS A 152 9.78 -16.87 11.27
CA LYS A 152 9.83 -16.13 12.53
C LYS A 152 8.58 -16.56 13.29
N ALA A 153 8.74 -16.96 14.55
CA ALA A 153 7.59 -17.17 15.41
C ALA A 153 6.75 -15.88 15.34
N LYS A 154 5.56 -16.01 14.76
CA LYS A 154 4.62 -14.89 14.61
C LYS A 154 4.00 -14.68 15.98
N GLU A 155 4.66 -13.85 16.78
CA GLU A 155 4.02 -13.36 17.99
C GLU A 155 2.78 -12.56 17.56
N PRO A 156 1.60 -12.89 18.12
CA PRO A 156 0.40 -12.17 17.76
C PRO A 156 0.55 -10.71 18.21
N ARG A 157 0.35 -9.79 17.27
CA ARG A 157 0.52 -8.36 17.51
C ARG A 157 -0.59 -7.85 18.43
N ALA A 158 -0.22 -7.05 19.43
CA ALA A 158 -1.18 -6.26 20.19
C ALA A 158 -1.61 -5.03 19.39
N PHE A 159 -2.92 -4.81 19.30
CA PHE A 159 -3.54 -3.63 18.70
C PHE A 159 -4.14 -2.77 19.79
N SER A 160 -4.13 -1.45 19.59
CA SER A 160 -4.91 -0.55 20.44
C SER A 160 -6.20 -0.13 19.75
N PHE A 161 -7.29 0.00 20.51
CA PHE A 161 -8.53 0.53 19.94
C PHE A 161 -8.39 1.98 19.47
N ALA A 162 -7.51 2.76 20.12
CA ALA A 162 -7.20 4.12 19.72
C ALA A 162 -6.52 4.18 18.33
N GLU A 163 -5.62 3.25 18.03
CA GLU A 163 -5.00 3.11 16.71
C GLU A 163 -6.04 2.85 15.63
N LEU A 164 -6.95 1.89 15.87
CA LEU A 164 -7.97 1.54 14.87
C LEU A 164 -9.07 2.61 14.72
N ALA A 165 -9.37 3.35 15.80
CA ALA A 165 -10.33 4.46 15.78
C ALA A 165 -9.73 5.78 15.27
N SER A 166 -8.39 5.85 15.12
CA SER A 166 -7.65 7.04 14.73
C SER A 166 -8.19 7.66 13.43
N THR A 167 -7.98 8.96 13.31
CA THR A 167 -8.24 9.77 12.12
C THR A 167 -6.94 10.20 11.42
N ASP A 168 -5.81 10.01 12.10
CA ASP A 168 -4.48 10.34 11.61
C ASP A 168 -3.69 9.03 11.41
N TRP A 169 -3.57 8.62 10.16
CA TRP A 169 -2.74 7.48 9.79
C TRP A 169 -1.31 7.96 9.55
N LYS A 170 -0.37 7.41 10.32
CA LYS A 170 1.06 7.68 10.15
C LYS A 170 1.74 6.43 9.60
N PRO A 171 2.23 6.44 8.35
CA PRO A 171 3.01 5.32 7.83
C PRO A 171 4.25 5.10 8.69
N ASN A 172 4.44 3.86 9.15
CA ASN A 172 5.66 3.46 9.83
C ASN A 172 6.70 3.07 8.79
N PHE A 173 7.46 4.05 8.31
CA PHE A 173 8.56 3.78 7.38
C PHE A 173 9.67 3.02 8.13
N PRO A 174 10.13 1.86 7.64
CA PRO A 174 11.24 1.15 8.26
C PRO A 174 12.56 1.91 8.02
N ILE A 175 12.81 2.92 8.86
CA ILE A 175 14.01 3.78 8.83
C ILE A 175 15.30 2.95 8.93
N GLY A 176 15.23 1.73 9.48
CA GLY A 176 16.37 0.81 9.67
C GLY A 176 16.77 -0.04 8.46
N ALA A 177 15.91 -0.22 7.45
CA ALA A 177 16.24 -1.01 6.25
C ALA A 177 16.88 -0.17 5.14
N THR A 178 16.66 1.15 5.18
CA THR A 178 17.15 2.12 4.19
C THR A 178 18.40 2.88 4.66
N VAL A 179 19.02 2.49 5.78
CA VAL A 179 20.20 3.18 6.36
C VAL A 179 21.41 3.19 5.40
N SER A 180 21.43 2.34 4.38
CA SER A 180 22.45 2.39 3.31
C SER A 180 22.05 3.22 2.08
N SER A 181 20.84 3.81 2.03
CA SER A 181 20.21 4.23 0.76
C SER A 181 19.95 5.72 0.58
N SER A 182 20.09 6.57 1.60
CA SER A 182 20.06 8.03 1.42
C SER A 182 20.34 8.75 2.74
N ILE A 183 21.58 9.22 2.93
CA ILE A 183 21.89 10.20 3.99
C ILE A 183 21.00 11.45 3.86
N LEU A 184 20.51 11.73 2.65
CA LEU A 184 19.64 12.87 2.32
C LEU A 184 18.15 12.70 2.65
N ALA A 185 17.63 11.47 2.78
CA ALA A 185 16.19 11.22 2.89
C ALA A 185 15.60 11.47 4.29
N ASN A 186 16.46 11.44 5.32
CA ASN A 186 16.07 11.63 6.72
C ASN A 186 16.75 12.80 7.42
N THR A 187 17.46 13.66 6.71
CA THR A 187 17.98 14.89 7.29
C THR A 187 16.93 15.98 7.14
N SER A 188 16.30 16.37 8.25
CA SER A 188 15.79 17.74 8.34
C SER A 188 16.90 18.71 7.90
N ALA A 189 16.55 19.83 7.28
CA ALA A 189 17.53 20.81 6.78
C ALA A 189 18.56 21.27 7.85
N ASN A 190 18.32 20.96 9.13
CA ASN A 190 19.15 21.30 10.29
C ASN A 190 19.92 20.11 10.91
N SER A 191 19.97 18.93 10.29
CA SER A 191 20.77 17.80 10.80
C SER A 191 22.27 17.98 10.48
N PRO A 192 23.20 17.77 11.43
CA PRO A 192 24.65 17.79 11.16
C PRO A 192 25.11 16.85 10.03
N LEU A 193 24.33 15.79 9.76
CA LEU A 193 24.58 14.84 8.69
C LEU A 193 24.30 15.39 7.29
N SER A 194 23.55 16.50 7.17
CA SER A 194 23.35 17.19 5.88
C SER A 194 24.65 17.82 5.36
N GLN A 195 25.62 18.10 6.24
CA GLN A 195 26.94 18.63 5.85
C GLN A 195 27.85 17.59 5.18
N VAL A 196 27.57 16.30 5.41
CA VAL A 196 28.28 15.16 4.79
C VAL A 196 27.45 14.59 3.62
N ALA A 197 26.24 15.11 3.40
CA ALA A 197 25.42 14.72 2.28
C ALA A 197 26.11 15.14 0.96
N GLY A 198 26.35 14.16 0.08
CA GLY A 198 27.17 14.35 -1.12
C GLY A 198 28.65 14.03 -0.94
N GLN A 199 29.09 13.52 0.21
CA GLN A 199 30.46 12.99 0.40
C GLN A 199 30.54 11.46 0.35
N SER A 200 29.47 10.79 -0.09
CA SER A 200 29.40 9.33 -0.21
C SER A 200 28.54 8.91 -1.38
N PHE A 201 28.75 7.69 -1.87
CA PHE A 201 27.87 7.08 -2.86
C PHE A 201 26.48 6.85 -2.27
N GLN A 202 25.47 7.13 -3.08
CA GLN A 202 24.06 6.88 -2.77
C GLN A 202 23.44 6.09 -3.92
N PRO A 203 22.50 5.16 -3.66
CA PRO A 203 21.71 4.55 -4.72
C PRO A 203 21.13 5.63 -5.64
N ILE A 204 21.12 5.34 -6.93
CA ILE A 204 20.47 6.21 -7.90
C ILE A 204 18.98 6.26 -7.54
N ALA A 205 18.44 7.47 -7.41
CA ALA A 205 17.03 7.65 -7.08
C ALA A 205 16.15 6.94 -8.12
N THR A 206 15.07 6.29 -7.66
CA THR A 206 14.13 5.63 -8.57
C THR A 206 13.02 6.62 -8.92
N PRO A 207 12.92 7.09 -10.18
CA PRO A 207 11.85 7.98 -10.59
C PRO A 207 10.52 7.22 -10.59
N ILE A 208 9.52 7.79 -9.94
CA ILE A 208 8.13 7.32 -10.01
C ILE A 208 7.34 8.32 -10.82
N SER A 209 6.84 7.89 -11.96
CA SER A 209 5.91 8.69 -12.76
C SER A 209 4.51 8.58 -12.19
N PHE A 210 3.91 9.74 -11.92
CA PHE A 210 2.53 9.87 -11.46
C PHE A 210 1.63 10.36 -12.59
N SER A 211 0.55 9.63 -12.87
CA SER A 211 -0.48 10.00 -13.83
C SER A 211 -1.86 9.90 -13.19
N GLY A 212 -2.72 10.89 -13.47
CA GLY A 212 -4.04 11.02 -12.83
C GLY A 212 -4.01 11.67 -11.43
N PHE A 213 -2.85 12.16 -10.98
CA PHE A 213 -2.71 12.82 -9.67
C PHE A 213 -2.66 14.34 -9.79
N SER A 214 -3.30 15.03 -8.84
CA SER A 214 -3.19 16.48 -8.71
C SER A 214 -1.82 16.88 -8.15
N GLN A 215 -1.36 18.09 -8.48
CA GLN A 215 -0.11 18.61 -7.93
C GLN A 215 -0.19 18.79 -6.40
N GLU A 216 -1.37 19.07 -5.87
CA GLU A 216 -1.61 19.16 -4.42
C GLU A 216 -1.31 17.80 -3.74
N THR A 217 -1.84 16.71 -4.29
CA THR A 217 -1.53 15.36 -3.80
C THR A 217 -0.03 15.10 -3.85
N LEU A 218 0.64 15.40 -4.97
CA LEU A 218 2.09 15.19 -5.07
C LEU A 218 2.87 15.98 -4.02
N ASN A 219 2.57 17.27 -3.84
CA ASN A 219 3.23 18.11 -2.85
C ASN A 219 3.05 17.57 -1.44
N ARG A 220 1.89 16.96 -1.17
CA ARG A 220 1.55 16.41 0.14
C ARG A 220 2.32 15.14 0.47
N PHE A 221 2.44 14.21 -0.47
CA PHE A 221 3.07 12.91 -0.25
C PHE A 221 4.55 12.88 -0.64
N ALA A 222 5.07 13.89 -1.36
CA ALA A 222 6.47 13.95 -1.77
C ALA A 222 7.48 13.78 -0.61
N PRO A 223 7.31 14.39 0.57
CA PRO A 223 8.25 14.19 1.68
C PRO A 223 8.32 12.72 2.16
N GLN A 224 7.17 12.03 2.16
CA GLN A 224 7.07 10.64 2.57
C GLN A 224 7.64 9.67 1.53
N LEU A 225 7.51 9.98 0.24
CA LEU A 225 8.11 9.20 -0.84
C LEU A 225 9.63 9.39 -0.87
N ALA A 226 10.09 10.63 -0.69
CA ALA A 226 11.50 10.96 -0.65
C ALA A 226 12.23 10.29 0.53
N SER A 227 11.57 10.12 1.68
CA SER A 227 12.17 9.47 2.87
C SER A 227 12.53 8.00 2.65
N VAL A 228 11.98 7.37 1.61
CA VAL A 228 12.27 5.98 1.20
C VAL A 228 13.00 5.89 -0.14
N GLY A 229 13.58 6.98 -0.64
CA GLY A 229 14.40 6.98 -1.86
C GLY A 229 13.63 7.04 -3.17
N LEU A 230 12.32 7.31 -3.13
CA LEU A 230 11.49 7.48 -4.31
C LEU A 230 11.50 8.94 -4.77
N PHE A 231 11.68 9.16 -6.07
CA PHE A 231 11.69 10.49 -6.66
C PHE A 231 10.38 10.73 -7.44
N PRO A 232 9.39 11.44 -6.86
CA PRO A 232 8.11 11.66 -7.53
C PRO A 232 8.30 12.60 -8.73
N VAL A 233 7.89 12.12 -9.91
CA VAL A 233 7.89 12.87 -11.16
C VAL A 233 6.44 13.03 -11.59
N SER A 234 5.99 14.29 -11.67
CA SER A 234 4.69 14.61 -12.28
C SER A 234 4.78 14.33 -13.77
N ALA A 235 4.10 13.29 -14.25
CA ALA A 235 4.08 12.93 -15.65
C ALA A 235 2.85 13.56 -16.33
N VAL A 236 3.06 14.35 -17.37
CA VAL A 236 1.99 14.88 -18.21
C VAL A 236 1.55 13.76 -19.17
N GLY A 237 0.56 12.97 -18.80
CA GLY A 237 0.10 11.82 -19.58
C GLY A 237 -0.93 10.94 -18.86
N GLY A 238 -1.76 10.22 -19.62
CA GLY A 238 -2.96 9.53 -19.13
C GLY A 238 -2.73 8.24 -18.33
N ALA A 239 -3.80 7.82 -17.65
CA ALA A 239 -4.00 6.54 -16.96
C ALA A 239 -3.23 5.36 -17.57
N ALA A 240 -2.60 4.52 -16.73
CA ALA A 240 -1.96 3.28 -17.18
C ALA A 240 -3.02 2.19 -17.29
N ARG A 241 -3.51 1.93 -18.50
CA ARG A 241 -4.57 0.93 -18.72
C ARG A 241 -4.20 -0.41 -18.09
N ILE A 242 -5.14 -0.98 -17.33
CA ILE A 242 -5.07 -2.38 -16.90
C ILE A 242 -5.14 -3.23 -18.17
N SER A 243 -4.00 -3.84 -18.53
CA SER A 243 -3.85 -4.64 -19.74
C SER A 243 -3.55 -6.10 -19.39
N PRO A 244 -3.98 -7.06 -20.22
CA PRO A 244 -3.55 -8.45 -20.10
C PRO A 244 -2.03 -8.59 -20.21
N LEU A 245 -1.51 -9.69 -19.69
CA LEU A 245 -0.09 -10.04 -19.80
C LEU A 245 0.28 -10.25 -21.28
N LYS A 246 1.18 -9.43 -21.80
CA LYS A 246 1.77 -9.61 -23.14
C LYS A 246 2.73 -10.80 -23.10
N ILE A 247 2.66 -11.64 -24.15
CA ILE A 247 3.61 -12.73 -24.35
C ILE A 247 4.98 -12.13 -24.66
N ALA A 248 5.98 -12.49 -23.86
CA ALA A 248 7.35 -12.06 -24.08
C ALA A 248 7.96 -12.75 -25.30
N ASP A 249 8.67 -11.97 -26.11
CA ASP A 249 9.45 -12.42 -27.28
C ASP A 249 10.96 -12.31 -27.00
N GLU A 250 11.79 -12.47 -28.02
CA GLU A 250 13.25 -12.34 -27.91
C GLU A 250 13.72 -10.89 -27.66
N ALA A 251 12.96 -9.87 -28.05
CA ALA A 251 13.33 -8.47 -27.84
C ALA A 251 12.90 -7.93 -26.46
N THR A 252 11.95 -8.61 -25.81
CA THR A 252 11.36 -8.18 -24.54
C THR A 252 12.43 -8.04 -23.45
N LEU A 253 12.54 -6.84 -22.87
CA LEU A 253 13.37 -6.55 -21.69
C LEU A 253 14.82 -7.09 -21.79
N GLN A 254 15.51 -6.81 -22.89
CA GLN A 254 16.93 -7.11 -23.04
C GLN A 254 17.82 -6.19 -22.17
N GLY A 255 19.08 -6.56 -21.95
CA GLY A 255 20.03 -5.75 -21.16
C GLY A 255 20.19 -4.33 -21.72
N GLY A 256 19.93 -3.33 -20.88
CA GLY A 256 19.90 -1.90 -21.23
C GLY A 256 18.49 -1.36 -21.50
N ALA A 257 17.48 -2.22 -21.68
CA ALA A 257 16.10 -1.79 -21.92
C ALA A 257 15.50 -1.10 -20.67
N SER A 258 14.59 -0.17 -20.90
CA SER A 258 13.84 0.46 -19.81
C SER A 258 12.76 -0.50 -19.29
N VAL A 259 12.71 -0.68 -17.98
CA VAL A 259 11.71 -1.50 -17.30
C VAL A 259 10.96 -0.68 -16.28
N SER A 260 9.66 -0.95 -16.13
CA SER A 260 8.81 -0.29 -15.15
C SER A 260 8.17 -1.27 -14.17
N MET A 261 8.20 -0.90 -12.89
CA MET A 261 7.49 -1.57 -11.80
C MET A 261 6.28 -0.72 -11.42
N GLN A 262 5.07 -1.22 -11.68
CA GLN A 262 3.84 -0.47 -11.43
C GLN A 262 3.34 -0.70 -10.00
N LEU A 263 3.28 0.35 -9.20
CA LEU A 263 2.71 0.33 -7.84
C LEU A 263 1.19 0.48 -7.88
N THR A 264 0.68 1.26 -8.84
CA THR A 264 -0.74 1.44 -9.10
C THR A 264 -0.96 1.57 -10.59
N ARG A 265 -2.05 0.98 -11.10
CA ARG A 265 -2.44 1.03 -12.51
C ARG A 265 -3.96 1.09 -12.66
N GLY A 266 -4.44 1.62 -13.78
CA GLY A 266 -5.84 1.97 -14.03
C GLY A 266 -5.98 3.47 -14.20
N ASP A 267 -7.08 4.04 -13.71
CA ASP A 267 -7.35 5.48 -13.81
C ASP A 267 -6.28 6.33 -13.10
N TYR A 268 -5.65 5.77 -12.07
CA TYR A 268 -4.42 6.28 -11.47
C TYR A 268 -3.24 5.40 -11.84
N SER A 269 -2.08 6.03 -12.07
CA SER A 269 -0.82 5.31 -12.31
C SER A 269 0.30 5.86 -11.43
N MET A 270 1.02 4.93 -10.81
CA MET A 270 2.28 5.17 -10.13
C MET A 270 3.26 4.11 -10.59
N ALA A 271 4.27 4.53 -11.34
CA ALA A 271 5.17 3.59 -12.00
C ALA A 271 6.62 3.97 -11.80
N ALA A 272 7.35 3.12 -11.09
CA ALA A 272 8.79 3.24 -10.92
C ALA A 272 9.50 2.81 -12.20
N SER A 273 10.54 3.52 -12.61
CA SER A 273 11.28 3.21 -13.84
C SER A 273 12.76 3.02 -13.57
N GLY A 274 13.36 2.03 -14.21
CA GLY A 274 14.81 1.78 -14.19
C GLY A 274 15.26 1.06 -15.45
N THR A 275 16.37 0.34 -15.35
CA THR A 275 17.00 -0.34 -16.49
C THR A 275 17.22 -1.83 -16.20
N VAL A 276 16.99 -2.67 -17.20
CA VAL A 276 17.32 -4.09 -17.15
C VAL A 276 18.83 -4.26 -17.24
N THR A 277 19.41 -4.98 -16.28
CA THR A 277 20.82 -5.36 -16.33
C THR A 277 21.01 -6.56 -17.25
N MET A 278 20.23 -7.62 -17.03
CA MET A 278 20.39 -8.87 -17.74
C MET A 278 19.07 -9.62 -17.83
N ARG A 279 18.87 -10.28 -18.98
CA ARG A 279 17.86 -11.30 -19.17
C ARG A 279 18.52 -12.66 -19.31
N ASP A 280 18.08 -13.62 -18.51
CA ASP A 280 18.46 -15.04 -18.59
C ASP A 280 17.18 -15.86 -18.78
N GLY A 281 16.84 -16.15 -20.04
CA GLY A 281 15.58 -16.81 -20.40
C GLY A 281 14.36 -15.99 -19.96
N ASP A 282 13.61 -16.50 -18.98
CA ASP A 282 12.46 -15.86 -18.36
C ASP A 282 12.82 -14.97 -17.16
N LYS A 283 14.06 -15.02 -16.68
CA LYS A 283 14.54 -14.25 -15.54
C LYS A 283 15.05 -12.88 -15.96
N ILE A 284 14.65 -11.86 -15.21
CA ILE A 284 15.06 -10.47 -15.41
C ILE A 284 15.75 -9.96 -14.15
N TYR A 285 16.96 -9.44 -14.31
CA TYR A 285 17.72 -8.74 -13.26
C TYR A 285 17.77 -7.25 -13.62
N ALA A 286 17.46 -6.37 -12.67
CA ALA A 286 17.42 -4.92 -12.89
C ALA A 286 17.86 -4.12 -11.66
N PHE A 287 18.03 -2.81 -11.87
CA PHE A 287 18.37 -1.74 -10.89
C PHE A 287 19.78 -1.82 -10.28
N GLY A 288 20.27 -3.01 -9.93
CA GLY A 288 21.59 -3.17 -9.29
C GLY A 288 21.68 -2.65 -7.86
N HIS A 289 20.58 -2.16 -7.28
CA HIS A 289 20.44 -1.76 -5.88
C HIS A 289 19.01 -2.09 -5.42
N PRO A 290 18.69 -2.07 -4.11
CA PRO A 290 17.33 -2.31 -3.64
C PRO A 290 16.39 -1.23 -4.16
N PHE A 291 15.19 -1.61 -4.56
CA PHE A 291 14.14 -0.65 -4.91
C PHE A 291 13.52 -0.05 -3.65
N LEU A 292 12.88 -0.88 -2.84
CA LEU A 292 12.30 -0.54 -1.53
C LEU A 292 12.66 -1.57 -0.45
N SER A 293 13.52 -2.55 -0.78
CA SER A 293 13.85 -3.70 0.06
C SER A 293 12.63 -4.51 0.50
N LEU A 294 11.64 -4.66 -0.40
CA LEU A 294 10.36 -5.33 -0.08
C LEU A 294 10.51 -6.82 0.29
N GLY A 295 11.66 -7.42 0.01
CA GLY A 295 11.76 -8.87 0.12
C GLY A 295 11.01 -9.51 -1.04
N THR A 296 10.17 -10.48 -0.75
CA THR A 296 9.34 -11.13 -1.80
C THR A 296 8.19 -10.18 -2.14
N SER A 297 7.95 -9.96 -3.44
CA SER A 297 6.93 -9.02 -3.92
C SER A 297 6.23 -9.56 -5.16
N ASP A 298 5.12 -8.95 -5.56
CA ASP A 298 4.32 -9.34 -6.74
C ASP A 298 3.98 -8.10 -7.59
N LEU A 299 4.96 -7.20 -7.84
CA LEU A 299 4.71 -5.99 -8.63
C LEU A 299 4.65 -6.28 -10.14
N PRO A 300 3.69 -5.69 -10.88
CA PRO A 300 3.68 -5.73 -12.34
C PRO A 300 4.99 -5.23 -12.94
N MET A 301 5.65 -6.07 -13.73
CA MET A 301 6.86 -5.73 -14.48
C MET A 301 6.51 -5.53 -15.95
N SER A 302 6.77 -4.32 -16.43
CA SER A 302 6.34 -3.86 -17.75
C SER A 302 7.50 -3.35 -18.58
N GLU A 303 7.38 -3.49 -19.90
CA GLU A 303 8.15 -2.70 -20.83
C GLU A 303 7.84 -1.21 -20.62
N SER A 304 8.79 -0.35 -20.98
CA SER A 304 8.67 1.08 -20.77
C SER A 304 9.25 1.84 -21.95
N SER A 305 8.57 2.89 -22.37
CA SER A 305 9.10 3.85 -23.34
C SER A 305 9.57 5.11 -22.61
N VAL A 306 10.73 5.62 -22.98
CA VAL A 306 11.30 6.84 -22.42
C VAL A 306 10.94 8.00 -23.34
N VAL A 307 10.17 8.96 -22.83
CA VAL A 307 9.87 10.19 -23.58
C VAL A 307 11.16 10.97 -23.78
N THR A 308 11.89 11.21 -22.68
CA THR A 308 13.22 11.82 -22.67
C THR A 308 13.84 11.64 -21.28
N VAL A 309 15.16 11.80 -21.19
CA VAL A 309 15.84 12.12 -19.92
C VAL A 309 15.91 13.64 -19.79
N ILE A 310 15.42 14.17 -18.67
CA ILE A 310 15.43 15.60 -18.35
C ILE A 310 16.74 15.92 -17.62
N PRO A 311 17.66 16.71 -18.20
CA PRO A 311 18.85 17.17 -17.51
C PRO A 311 18.47 18.14 -16.39
N SER A 312 19.06 17.98 -15.20
CA SER A 312 18.78 18.85 -14.06
C SER A 312 20.02 19.02 -13.20
N VAL A 313 20.20 20.24 -12.68
CA VAL A 313 21.29 20.57 -11.75
C VAL A 313 21.13 19.90 -10.39
N ASN A 314 19.89 19.53 -10.02
CA ASN A 314 19.62 18.83 -8.76
C ASN A 314 19.73 17.32 -8.95
N ASN A 315 18.93 16.76 -9.86
CA ASN A 315 18.98 15.35 -10.22
C ASN A 315 18.36 15.17 -11.60
N SER A 316 19.17 14.81 -12.61
CA SER A 316 18.64 14.42 -13.92
C SER A 316 17.75 13.19 -13.77
N PHE A 317 16.67 13.06 -14.56
CA PHE A 317 15.75 11.93 -14.41
C PHE A 317 15.11 11.48 -15.72
N LYS A 318 14.77 10.19 -15.77
CA LYS A 318 14.04 9.56 -16.87
C LYS A 318 12.55 9.87 -16.75
N LEU A 319 11.97 10.49 -17.79
CA LEU A 319 10.52 10.61 -17.94
C LEU A 319 10.03 9.44 -18.79
N ALA A 320 9.53 8.41 -18.11
CA ALA A 320 9.16 7.13 -18.71
C ALA A 320 7.66 6.85 -18.58
N VAL A 321 7.12 6.14 -19.55
CA VAL A 321 5.73 5.70 -19.59
C VAL A 321 5.71 4.18 -19.70
N PRO A 322 5.06 3.46 -18.75
CA PRO A 322 4.86 2.02 -18.86
C PRO A 322 4.06 1.68 -20.12
N SER A 323 4.44 0.60 -20.78
CA SER A 323 3.72 0.07 -21.94
C SER A 323 3.04 -1.25 -21.58
N ALA A 324 3.49 -2.38 -22.15
CA ALA A 324 2.89 -3.67 -21.93
C ALA A 324 3.48 -4.36 -20.69
N MET A 325 2.60 -4.90 -19.84
CA MET A 325 3.01 -5.80 -18.77
C MET A 325 3.46 -7.13 -19.38
N VAL A 326 4.67 -7.58 -19.03
CA VAL A 326 5.28 -8.81 -19.58
C VAL A 326 5.66 -9.82 -18.51
N GLY A 327 5.56 -9.44 -17.23
CA GLY A 327 5.86 -10.33 -16.12
C GLY A 327 5.59 -9.70 -14.75
N THR A 328 6.25 -10.26 -13.75
CA THR A 328 6.15 -9.85 -12.35
C THR A 328 7.54 -9.68 -11.75
N MET A 329 7.76 -8.61 -10.99
CA MET A 329 8.89 -8.48 -10.08
C MET A 329 8.61 -9.35 -8.86
N THR A 330 9.46 -10.35 -8.62
CA THR A 330 9.22 -11.37 -7.57
C THR A 330 10.10 -11.18 -6.34
N GLN A 331 11.23 -10.47 -6.47
CA GLN A 331 12.13 -10.18 -5.37
C GLN A 331 12.76 -8.80 -5.49
N ASP A 332 12.93 -8.15 -4.34
CA ASP A 332 13.66 -6.92 -4.14
C ASP A 332 14.67 -7.12 -3.01
N ARG A 333 15.97 -6.97 -3.30
CA ARG A 333 17.09 -7.35 -2.43
C ARG A 333 18.20 -6.31 -2.47
N ALA A 334 19.20 -6.49 -1.60
CA ALA A 334 20.30 -5.57 -1.40
C ALA A 334 21.08 -5.17 -2.66
N THR A 335 21.16 -6.04 -3.67
CA THR A 335 21.97 -5.82 -4.89
C THR A 335 21.11 -5.75 -6.16
N GLY A 336 19.79 -5.57 -6.05
CA GLY A 336 18.93 -5.39 -7.22
C GLY A 336 17.50 -5.86 -7.03
N VAL A 337 16.78 -5.86 -8.14
CA VAL A 337 15.45 -6.47 -8.27
C VAL A 337 15.49 -7.64 -9.25
N PHE A 338 14.65 -8.63 -8.99
CA PHE A 338 14.53 -9.84 -9.80
C PHE A 338 13.07 -10.09 -10.18
N GLY A 339 12.84 -10.33 -11.47
CA GLY A 339 11.52 -10.58 -12.04
C GLY A 339 11.48 -11.81 -12.93
N LYS A 340 10.25 -12.26 -13.21
CA LYS A 340 9.96 -13.38 -14.11
C LYS A 340 8.98 -12.95 -15.19
N LEU A 341 9.35 -13.18 -16.44
CA LEU A 341 8.47 -13.03 -17.60
C LEU A 341 7.37 -14.10 -17.57
N GLY A 342 6.20 -13.78 -18.13
CA GLY A 342 5.10 -14.74 -18.25
C GLY A 342 4.34 -15.05 -16.96
N GLN A 343 4.78 -14.52 -15.81
CA GLN A 343 4.07 -14.61 -14.54
C GLN A 343 3.16 -13.38 -14.34
N SER A 344 1.88 -13.59 -14.02
CA SER A 344 0.95 -12.52 -13.67
C SER A 344 1.10 -12.08 -12.20
N PRO A 345 1.10 -10.76 -11.92
CA PRO A 345 1.18 -10.24 -10.57
C PRO A 345 -0.16 -10.34 -9.85
N LYS A 346 -0.14 -10.29 -8.52
CA LYS A 346 -1.35 -10.17 -7.69
C LYS A 346 -1.50 -8.72 -7.25
N MET A 347 -2.61 -8.10 -7.62
CA MET A 347 -2.95 -6.73 -7.25
C MET A 347 -4.29 -6.71 -6.52
N ILE A 348 -4.54 -5.65 -5.75
CA ILE A 348 -5.83 -5.43 -5.07
C ILE A 348 -6.66 -4.47 -5.93
N PRO A 349 -7.80 -4.91 -6.48
CA PRO A 349 -8.69 -4.03 -7.22
C PRO A 349 -9.40 -3.06 -6.27
N VAL A 350 -9.45 -1.81 -6.68
CA VAL A 350 -10.07 -0.69 -5.96
C VAL A 350 -11.01 0.05 -6.88
N LYS A 351 -12.24 0.26 -6.41
CA LYS A 351 -13.23 1.09 -7.08
C LYS A 351 -13.67 2.21 -6.15
N ILE A 352 -13.64 3.44 -6.66
CA ILE A 352 -14.11 4.63 -5.94
C ILE A 352 -15.22 5.27 -6.76
N ASN A 353 -16.41 5.39 -6.19
CA ASN A 353 -17.48 6.24 -6.71
C ASN A 353 -17.50 7.53 -5.87
N LEU A 354 -17.35 8.68 -6.49
CA LEU A 354 -17.37 9.98 -5.85
C LEU A 354 -18.56 10.80 -6.35
N GLU A 355 -19.43 11.21 -5.43
CA GLU A 355 -20.40 12.26 -5.64
C GLU A 355 -19.82 13.58 -5.11
N THR A 356 -19.60 14.53 -6.03
CA THR A 356 -19.00 15.83 -5.68
C THR A 356 -20.02 16.80 -5.08
N SER A 357 -19.53 17.87 -4.46
CA SER A 357 -20.33 19.01 -3.94
C SER A 357 -21.20 19.67 -5.02
N ARG A 358 -20.86 19.47 -6.30
CA ARG A 358 -21.59 19.95 -7.48
C ARG A 358 -22.57 18.92 -8.05
N ASN A 359 -22.85 17.83 -7.34
CA ASN A 359 -23.68 16.69 -7.77
C ASN A 359 -23.15 16.00 -9.05
N GLN A 360 -21.84 16.05 -9.32
CA GLN A 360 -21.20 15.27 -10.37
C GLN A 360 -20.81 13.90 -9.82
N GLN A 361 -21.02 12.85 -10.61
CA GLN A 361 -20.62 11.48 -10.27
C GLN A 361 -19.38 11.09 -11.05
N GLU A 362 -18.30 10.78 -10.34
CA GLU A 362 -17.06 10.27 -10.90
C GLU A 362 -16.82 8.85 -10.44
N THR A 363 -16.27 8.00 -11.30
CA THR A 363 -15.92 6.61 -10.96
C THR A 363 -14.47 6.33 -11.35
N PHE A 364 -13.69 5.90 -10.39
CA PHE A 364 -12.28 5.53 -10.58
C PHE A 364 -12.11 4.02 -10.36
N ASN A 365 -11.48 3.35 -11.31
CA ASN A 365 -11.15 1.94 -11.29
C ASN A 365 -9.63 1.79 -11.45
N PHE A 366 -9.00 1.21 -10.44
CA PHE A 366 -7.57 0.98 -10.44
C PHE A 366 -7.22 -0.22 -9.57
N GLU A 367 -5.96 -0.65 -9.66
CA GLU A 367 -5.40 -1.70 -8.84
C GLU A 367 -4.17 -1.18 -8.13
N VAL A 368 -4.02 -1.51 -6.85
CA VAL A 368 -2.84 -1.18 -6.03
C VAL A 368 -2.01 -2.42 -5.75
N ALA A 369 -0.70 -2.24 -5.61
CA ALA A 369 0.22 -3.30 -5.22
C ALA A 369 -0.26 -4.01 -3.96
N LYS A 370 -0.19 -5.35 -3.96
CA LYS A 370 -0.43 -6.18 -2.78
C LYS A 370 0.88 -6.34 -2.00
N ASP A 371 1.07 -5.53 -0.98
CA ASP A 371 2.27 -5.53 -0.15
C ASP A 371 1.99 -4.82 1.17
N ASP A 372 2.52 -5.36 2.27
CA ASP A 372 2.15 -4.93 3.63
C ASP A 372 2.51 -3.45 3.90
N PHE A 373 3.55 -2.95 3.23
CA PHE A 373 4.02 -1.59 3.33
C PHE A 373 3.38 -0.68 2.27
N LEU A 374 3.27 -1.12 1.03
CA LEU A 374 2.77 -0.28 -0.07
C LEU A 374 1.25 -0.13 -0.08
N THR A 375 0.48 -1.18 0.18
CA THR A 375 -0.99 -1.11 0.01
C THR A 375 -1.63 0.05 0.81
N PRO A 376 -1.32 0.25 2.11
CA PRO A 376 -1.94 1.34 2.88
C PRO A 376 -1.59 2.74 2.35
N ILE A 377 -0.32 2.98 1.94
CA ILE A 377 0.11 4.29 1.44
C ILE A 377 -0.50 4.62 0.08
N LEU A 378 -0.58 3.62 -0.82
CA LEU A 378 -1.18 3.78 -2.13
C LEU A 378 -2.69 4.05 -2.03
N LEU A 379 -3.39 3.37 -1.11
CA LEU A 379 -4.80 3.62 -0.83
C LEU A 379 -5.01 5.02 -0.24
N ASN A 380 -4.21 5.43 0.74
CA ASN A 380 -4.34 6.76 1.34
C ASN A 380 -4.20 7.85 0.27
N MET A 381 -3.18 7.74 -0.58
CA MET A 381 -2.90 8.73 -1.61
C MET A 381 -3.95 8.74 -2.73
N THR A 382 -4.42 7.58 -3.19
CA THR A 382 -5.44 7.49 -4.26
C THR A 382 -6.82 7.94 -3.80
N VAL A 383 -7.23 7.62 -2.57
CA VAL A 383 -8.49 8.11 -1.99
C VAL A 383 -8.43 9.62 -1.78
N TYR A 384 -7.33 10.13 -1.22
CA TYR A 384 -7.13 11.57 -1.07
C TYR A 384 -7.21 12.29 -2.41
N ASN A 385 -6.47 11.80 -3.41
CA ASN A 385 -6.46 12.36 -4.75
C ASN A 385 -7.83 12.40 -5.40
N SER A 386 -8.61 11.32 -5.24
CA SER A 386 -9.96 11.24 -5.82
C SER A 386 -10.86 12.36 -5.31
N ILE A 387 -10.74 12.73 -4.03
CA ILE A 387 -11.50 13.83 -3.46
C ILE A 387 -10.95 15.18 -3.94
N VAL A 388 -9.66 15.45 -3.69
CA VAL A 388 -9.11 16.81 -3.92
C VAL A 388 -8.95 17.19 -5.38
N ALA A 389 -8.81 16.22 -6.30
CA ALA A 389 -8.73 16.51 -7.73
C ALA A 389 -10.08 16.94 -8.32
N ASN A 390 -11.20 16.62 -7.66
CA ASN A 390 -12.56 16.88 -8.15
C ASN A 390 -13.29 17.96 -7.35
N GLU A 391 -12.79 18.29 -6.16
CA GLU A 391 -13.37 19.26 -5.24
C GLU A 391 -12.64 20.61 -5.22
N ARG A 392 -13.25 21.58 -4.54
CA ARG A 392 -12.57 22.84 -4.22
C ARG A 392 -11.46 22.60 -3.19
N GLY A 393 -10.32 23.26 -3.36
CA GLY A 393 -9.18 23.12 -2.43
C GLY A 393 -9.22 24.01 -1.19
N LEU A 394 -10.21 24.92 -1.06
CA LEU A 394 -10.29 25.88 0.05
C LEU A 394 -11.65 25.87 0.74
N GLY A 395 -11.61 26.01 2.07
CA GLY A 395 -12.77 26.05 2.94
C GLY A 395 -13.08 24.70 3.59
N ASP A 396 -14.01 24.71 4.53
CA ASP A 396 -14.49 23.47 5.14
C ASP A 396 -15.28 22.63 4.13
N SER A 397 -15.14 21.32 4.26
CA SER A 397 -15.90 20.33 3.51
C SER A 397 -16.39 19.26 4.47
N MET A 398 -17.48 18.60 4.10
CA MET A 398 -17.97 17.41 4.75
C MET A 398 -17.90 16.25 3.77
N ILE A 399 -17.21 15.18 4.18
CA ILE A 399 -17.02 13.95 3.40
C ILE A 399 -17.77 12.82 4.10
N GLU A 400 -18.69 12.17 3.40
CA GLU A 400 -19.28 10.90 3.84
C GLU A 400 -18.62 9.74 3.10
N LEU A 401 -18.20 8.73 3.86
CA LEU A 401 -17.56 7.52 3.35
C LEU A 401 -18.43 6.31 3.68
N LYS A 402 -18.81 5.57 2.64
CA LYS A 402 -19.40 4.22 2.74
C LYS A 402 -18.55 3.25 1.92
N GLY A 403 -17.81 2.38 2.59
CA GLY A 403 -16.85 1.48 1.97
C GLY A 403 -16.98 0.03 2.41
N GLU A 404 -16.49 -0.87 1.57
CA GLU A 404 -16.37 -2.29 1.82
C GLU A 404 -14.95 -2.76 1.47
N ILE A 405 -14.27 -3.40 2.44
CA ILE A 405 -13.02 -4.12 2.21
C ILE A 405 -13.34 -5.61 2.28
N LYS A 406 -13.27 -6.30 1.14
CA LYS A 406 -13.55 -7.73 1.06
C LYS A 406 -12.28 -8.53 1.29
N LEU A 407 -12.38 -9.52 2.15
CA LEU A 407 -11.32 -10.46 2.47
C LEU A 407 -11.77 -11.87 2.11
N LYS A 408 -10.84 -12.69 1.61
CA LYS A 408 -11.11 -14.09 1.31
C LYS A 408 -11.43 -14.87 2.60
N ASN A 409 -12.52 -15.63 2.59
CA ASN A 409 -12.95 -16.48 3.71
C ASN A 409 -13.16 -15.74 5.04
N GLN A 410 -13.43 -14.43 5.01
CA GLN A 410 -13.66 -13.60 6.19
C GLN A 410 -14.91 -12.73 5.99
N GLN A 411 -15.40 -12.13 7.08
CA GLN A 411 -16.46 -11.13 6.97
C GLN A 411 -15.94 -9.87 6.25
N THR A 412 -16.79 -9.23 5.46
CA THR A 412 -16.49 -7.93 4.87
C THR A 412 -16.31 -6.89 5.97
N ILE A 413 -15.25 -6.08 5.88
CA ILE A 413 -15.10 -4.90 6.72
C ILE A 413 -15.93 -3.77 6.12
N LYS A 414 -16.82 -3.20 6.92
CA LYS A 414 -17.69 -2.09 6.52
C LYS A 414 -17.15 -0.79 7.10
N LEU A 415 -16.96 0.19 6.23
CA LEU A 415 -16.58 1.55 6.59
C LEU A 415 -17.81 2.43 6.41
N GLU A 416 -18.25 3.07 7.49
CA GLU A 416 -19.33 4.07 7.43
C GLU A 416 -18.96 5.20 8.38
N ARG A 417 -18.43 6.29 7.83
CA ARG A 417 -17.93 7.43 8.62
C ARG A 417 -18.19 8.73 7.90
N ARG A 418 -18.39 9.81 8.66
CA ARG A 418 -18.48 11.17 8.15
C ARG A 418 -17.39 12.03 8.78
N PHE A 419 -16.84 12.93 7.99
CA PHE A 419 -15.73 13.80 8.39
C PHE A 419 -16.03 15.22 7.96
N THR A 420 -15.57 16.20 8.74
CA THR A 420 -15.82 17.62 8.46
C THR A 420 -14.62 18.47 8.81
N GLY A 421 -14.55 19.66 8.21
CA GLY A 421 -13.48 20.64 8.38
C GLY A 421 -12.47 20.62 7.23
N MET A 422 -11.49 21.53 7.30
CA MET A 422 -10.46 21.70 6.26
C MET A 422 -9.69 20.41 5.90
N GLN A 423 -9.54 19.48 6.85
CA GLN A 423 -8.78 18.23 6.66
C GLN A 423 -9.68 17.01 6.38
N ALA A 424 -10.98 17.20 6.14
CA ALA A 424 -11.94 16.10 5.98
C ALA A 424 -11.50 15.09 4.91
N SER A 425 -10.99 15.56 3.76
CA SER A 425 -10.46 14.71 2.68
C SER A 425 -9.29 13.84 3.12
N GLN A 426 -8.37 14.38 3.95
CA GLN A 426 -7.29 13.57 4.51
C GLN A 426 -7.83 12.52 5.45
N ILE A 427 -8.69 12.93 6.37
CA ILE A 427 -9.17 12.04 7.42
C ILE A 427 -9.96 10.89 6.80
N ALA A 428 -10.78 11.19 5.79
CA ALA A 428 -11.48 10.19 4.99
C ALA A 428 -10.51 9.18 4.38
N ALA A 429 -9.45 9.65 3.71
CA ALA A 429 -8.42 8.78 3.14
C ALA A 429 -7.67 7.95 4.20
N SER A 430 -7.33 8.54 5.36
CA SER A 430 -6.69 7.85 6.49
C SER A 430 -7.59 6.75 7.06
N SER A 431 -8.91 7.01 7.14
CA SER A 431 -9.87 6.06 7.71
C SER A 431 -10.01 4.77 6.89
N VAL A 432 -9.66 4.80 5.60
CA VAL A 432 -9.57 3.60 4.75
C VAL A 432 -8.23 2.89 4.96
N ALA A 433 -7.12 3.64 5.07
CA ALA A 433 -5.78 3.08 5.21
C ALA A 433 -5.56 2.36 6.55
N ILE A 434 -6.14 2.87 7.65
CA ILE A 434 -5.97 2.31 9.01
C ILE A 434 -6.37 0.84 9.12
N PRO A 435 -7.61 0.42 8.77
CA PRO A 435 -8.00 -0.99 8.86
C PRO A 435 -7.20 -1.87 7.91
N VAL A 436 -6.83 -1.38 6.73
CA VAL A 436 -5.96 -2.11 5.79
C VAL A 436 -4.56 -2.31 6.37
N ASN A 437 -3.98 -1.28 6.98
CA ASN A 437 -2.71 -1.36 7.67
C ASN A 437 -2.78 -2.37 8.83
N ALA A 438 -3.83 -2.32 9.64
CA ALA A 438 -4.01 -3.25 10.76
C ALA A 438 -4.10 -4.71 10.29
N LEU A 439 -4.77 -4.97 9.16
CA LEU A 439 -4.85 -6.30 8.57
C LEU A 439 -3.50 -6.80 8.06
N LEU A 440 -2.79 -5.99 7.29
CA LEU A 440 -1.52 -6.41 6.68
C LEU A 440 -0.40 -6.55 7.72
N ASP A 441 -0.36 -5.63 8.67
CA ASP A 441 0.62 -5.62 9.77
C ASP A 441 0.15 -6.48 10.97
N SER A 442 -0.82 -7.38 10.76
CA SER A 442 -1.28 -8.37 11.76
C SER A 442 -0.41 -9.62 11.87
N HIS A 443 0.46 -9.82 10.87
CA HIS A 443 1.26 -11.02 10.69
C HIS A 443 0.45 -12.32 10.49
N PHE A 444 -0.87 -12.30 10.25
CA PHE A 444 -1.60 -13.54 9.90
C PHE A 444 -1.27 -14.01 8.47
N ASP A 445 -1.03 -15.31 8.26
CA ASP A 445 -0.68 -15.87 6.93
C ASP A 445 -1.81 -15.84 5.91
N ASN A 446 -3.06 -15.74 6.36
CA ASN A 446 -4.26 -15.87 5.54
C ASN A 446 -4.91 -14.51 5.19
N VAL A 447 -4.19 -13.41 5.36
CA VAL A 447 -4.69 -12.07 4.98
C VAL A 447 -4.66 -11.93 3.45
N GLU A 448 -5.84 -11.99 2.84
CA GLU A 448 -6.00 -11.82 1.41
C GLU A 448 -7.18 -10.86 1.15
N ILE A 449 -6.86 -9.58 0.97
CA ILE A 449 -7.82 -8.56 0.53
C ILE A 449 -8.09 -8.81 -0.97
N THR A 450 -9.34 -9.06 -1.32
CA THR A 450 -9.74 -9.40 -2.69
C THR A 450 -10.26 -8.21 -3.47
N GLU A 451 -10.86 -7.23 -2.79
CA GLU A 451 -11.51 -6.08 -3.42
C GLU A 451 -11.77 -4.96 -2.40
N ILE A 452 -11.64 -3.71 -2.83
CA ILE A 452 -12.01 -2.52 -2.04
C ILE A 452 -12.98 -1.67 -2.86
N ASN A 453 -14.19 -1.47 -2.33
CA ASN A 453 -15.21 -0.60 -2.94
C ASN A 453 -15.51 0.57 -2.02
N LEU A 454 -15.37 1.80 -2.51
CA LEU A 454 -15.61 3.02 -1.74
C LEU A 454 -16.65 3.89 -2.45
N ASN A 455 -17.64 4.35 -1.69
CA ASN A 455 -18.57 5.38 -2.11
C ASN A 455 -18.33 6.60 -1.23
N LEU A 456 -17.97 7.70 -1.87
CA LEU A 456 -17.66 8.97 -1.23
C LEU A 456 -18.70 9.99 -1.69
N SER A 457 -19.21 10.79 -0.77
CA SER A 457 -19.92 12.02 -1.11
C SER A 457 -19.22 13.20 -0.45
N SER A 458 -19.12 14.30 -1.17
CA SER A 458 -18.53 15.54 -0.70
C SER A 458 -19.57 16.65 -0.73
N SER A 459 -19.57 17.50 0.29
CA SER A 459 -20.43 18.67 0.36
C SER A 459 -19.68 19.87 0.96
N ASP A 460 -20.09 21.06 0.54
CA ASP A 460 -19.49 22.30 0.99
C ASP A 460 -19.94 22.68 2.41
N GLY A 461 -18.98 23.17 3.20
CA GLY A 461 -19.21 23.66 4.55
C GLY A 461 -18.94 22.61 5.61
N SER A 462 -19.16 23.00 6.86
CA SER A 462 -19.09 22.12 8.01
C SER A 462 -20.49 21.97 8.60
N LYS A 463 -20.84 20.76 9.02
CA LYS A 463 -22.02 20.51 9.86
C LYS A 463 -21.55 19.84 11.14
N THR A 464 -21.08 20.65 12.07
CA THR A 464 -20.65 20.19 13.40
C THR A 464 -21.61 20.64 14.47
N ALA A 465 -21.74 19.84 15.51
CA ALA A 465 -22.46 20.26 16.69
C ALA A 465 -21.84 19.68 17.98
N THR A 466 -21.85 20.48 19.04
CA THR A 466 -21.29 20.12 20.33
C THR A 466 -22.40 19.74 21.30
N LEU A 467 -22.28 18.57 21.93
CA LEU A 467 -23.13 18.18 23.05
C LEU A 467 -22.80 19.05 24.27
N GLU A 468 -23.73 19.92 24.70
CA GLU A 468 -23.50 20.82 25.83
C GLU A 468 -23.93 20.22 27.16
N ARG A 469 -25.11 19.58 27.17
CA ARG A 469 -25.69 18.99 28.38
C ARG A 469 -26.71 17.91 28.04
N ILE A 470 -26.96 17.06 29.02
CA ILE A 470 -28.06 16.09 29.00
C ILE A 470 -29.05 16.39 30.13
N ALA A 471 -30.32 16.05 29.91
CA ALA A 471 -31.35 16.04 30.95
C ALA A 471 -32.13 14.73 30.87
N LEU A 472 -32.68 14.28 32.01
CA LEU A 472 -33.51 13.09 32.10
C LEU A 472 -34.96 13.51 32.38
N ASP A 473 -35.93 12.85 31.77
CA ASP A 473 -37.35 13.06 32.10
C ASP A 473 -37.69 12.56 33.52
N ARG A 474 -36.99 11.52 33.97
CA ARG A 474 -37.12 10.91 35.31
C ARG A 474 -35.79 10.36 35.79
N THR A 475 -35.61 10.31 37.11
CA THR A 475 -34.40 9.77 37.76
C THR A 475 -34.64 8.42 38.45
N GLU A 476 -35.88 7.96 38.50
CA GLU A 476 -36.29 6.66 39.03
C GLU A 476 -37.06 5.90 37.94
N VAL A 477 -36.67 4.65 37.69
CA VAL A 477 -37.23 3.81 36.64
C VAL A 477 -37.19 2.35 37.09
N LYS A 478 -38.23 1.57 36.78
CA LYS A 478 -38.23 0.13 37.08
C LYS A 478 -37.49 -0.66 35.99
N ALA A 479 -37.01 -1.84 36.34
CA ALA A 479 -36.48 -2.77 35.35
C ALA A 479 -37.54 -3.08 34.28
N GLY A 480 -37.16 -3.04 33.00
CA GLY A 480 -38.07 -3.19 31.86
C GLY A 480 -38.73 -1.88 31.37
N GLU A 481 -38.76 -0.83 32.19
CA GLU A 481 -39.30 0.48 31.78
C GLU A 481 -38.28 1.28 30.95
N SER A 482 -38.80 2.25 30.19
CA SER A 482 -38.00 3.21 29.43
C SER A 482 -38.06 4.61 30.04
N PHE A 483 -36.99 5.36 29.87
CA PHE A 483 -36.90 6.79 30.22
C PHE A 483 -36.36 7.58 29.02
N GLU A 484 -36.50 8.90 29.05
CA GLU A 484 -36.07 9.79 27.97
C GLU A 484 -34.81 10.58 28.40
N VAL A 485 -33.76 10.48 27.59
CA VAL A 485 -32.59 11.35 27.66
C VAL A 485 -32.75 12.47 26.63
N GLN A 486 -32.72 13.72 27.10
CA GLN A 486 -32.70 14.90 26.27
C GLN A 486 -31.26 15.40 26.12
N ALA A 487 -30.67 15.19 24.95
CA ALA A 487 -29.35 15.72 24.59
C ALA A 487 -29.51 17.12 23.99
N PHE A 488 -28.93 18.13 24.62
CA PHE A 488 -28.92 19.50 24.12
C PHE A 488 -27.64 19.74 23.34
N VAL A 489 -27.80 20.05 22.06
CA VAL A 489 -26.72 20.13 21.10
C VAL A 489 -26.68 21.53 20.50
N ARG A 490 -25.50 22.14 20.46
CA ARG A 490 -25.25 23.45 19.85
C ARG A 490 -24.50 23.28 18.54
N THR A 491 -25.07 23.76 17.44
CA THR A 491 -24.39 23.82 16.14
C THR A 491 -23.25 24.84 16.16
N ASP A 492 -22.34 24.74 15.20
CA ASP A 492 -21.33 25.78 14.90
C ASP A 492 -21.91 27.19 14.67
N THR A 493 -23.11 27.28 14.10
CA THR A 493 -23.89 28.51 13.93
C THR A 493 -24.54 29.04 15.21
N GLY A 494 -24.39 28.33 16.33
CA GLY A 494 -24.91 28.71 17.65
C GLY A 494 -26.36 28.29 17.92
N LYS A 495 -27.03 27.66 16.95
CA LYS A 495 -28.40 27.15 17.11
C LYS A 495 -28.39 25.98 18.09
N VAL A 496 -29.28 26.02 19.08
CA VAL A 496 -29.45 24.94 20.05
C VAL A 496 -30.70 24.15 19.71
N PHE A 497 -30.59 22.83 19.66
CA PHE A 497 -31.74 21.92 19.57
C PHE A 497 -31.60 20.77 20.56
N SER A 498 -32.71 20.10 20.85
CA SER A 498 -32.75 18.95 21.75
C SER A 498 -33.10 17.69 20.98
N GLN A 499 -32.29 16.65 21.16
CA GLN A 499 -32.58 15.31 20.65
C GLN A 499 -33.08 14.44 21.81
N LYS A 500 -34.29 13.89 21.63
CA LYS A 500 -34.93 13.00 22.58
C LYS A 500 -34.57 11.56 22.27
N ILE A 501 -34.06 10.85 23.27
CA ILE A 501 -33.53 9.50 23.12
C ILE A 501 -34.23 8.63 24.13
N SER A 502 -35.03 7.68 23.66
CA SER A 502 -35.68 6.71 24.55
C SER A 502 -34.70 5.57 24.84
N VAL A 503 -34.44 5.34 26.12
CA VAL A 503 -33.55 4.29 26.62
C VAL A 503 -34.37 3.31 27.43
N GLN A 504 -34.28 2.02 27.08
CA GLN A 504 -34.96 0.94 27.80
C GLN A 504 -34.00 0.27 28.80
N ILE A 505 -34.46 0.08 30.04
CA ILE A 505 -33.71 -0.68 31.05
C ILE A 505 -34.04 -2.17 30.93
N PRO A 506 -33.05 -3.08 30.89
CA PRO A 506 -33.30 -4.52 30.84
C PRO A 506 -34.13 -5.02 32.03
N LEU A 507 -34.98 -6.02 31.80
CA LEU A 507 -35.89 -6.60 32.82
C LEU A 507 -35.15 -7.26 34.00
N ASP A 508 -33.95 -7.73 33.77
CA ASP A 508 -33.08 -8.39 34.74
C ASP A 508 -32.19 -7.41 35.52
N THR A 509 -32.37 -6.09 35.32
CA THR A 509 -31.58 -5.05 36.01
C THR A 509 -31.89 -5.04 37.52
N PRO A 510 -30.90 -5.34 38.39
CA PRO A 510 -31.11 -5.30 39.83
C PRO A 510 -31.23 -3.87 40.36
N ILE A 511 -31.87 -3.71 41.52
CA ILE A 511 -32.03 -2.42 42.20
C ILE A 511 -30.66 -1.77 42.46
N GLY A 512 -30.53 -0.48 42.18
CA GLY A 512 -29.33 0.30 42.46
C GLY A 512 -29.22 1.58 41.63
N LYS A 513 -28.14 2.33 41.86
CA LYS A 513 -27.83 3.53 41.07
C LYS A 513 -27.32 3.14 39.68
N LEU A 514 -27.87 3.81 38.66
CA LEU A 514 -27.39 3.74 37.28
C LEU A 514 -26.64 5.02 36.94
N LEU A 515 -25.58 4.91 36.15
CA LEU A 515 -24.87 6.02 35.54
C LEU A 515 -25.23 6.06 34.06
N ILE A 516 -25.43 7.25 33.50
CA ILE A 516 -25.75 7.44 32.09
C ILE A 516 -24.67 8.32 31.49
N THR A 517 -24.11 7.89 30.36
CA THR A 517 -23.18 8.68 29.57
C THR A 517 -23.69 8.78 28.15
N VAL A 518 -23.68 9.99 27.63
CA VAL A 518 -23.92 10.29 26.22
C VAL A 518 -22.65 10.91 25.69
N ALA A 519 -22.05 10.28 24.70
CA ALA A 519 -20.84 10.76 24.06
C ALA A 519 -20.72 10.19 22.64
N ASP A 520 -19.82 10.76 21.85
CA ASP A 520 -19.45 10.20 20.55
C ASP A 520 -18.63 8.91 20.72
N GLY A 521 -18.52 8.13 19.64
CA GLY A 521 -17.80 6.86 19.68
C GLY A 521 -16.34 6.97 20.08
N SER A 522 -15.64 8.06 19.73
CA SER A 522 -14.22 8.19 20.08
C SER A 522 -14.02 8.46 21.57
N SER A 523 -14.87 9.31 22.16
CA SER A 523 -14.87 9.62 23.59
C SER A 523 -15.18 8.36 24.42
N LEU A 524 -16.17 7.56 24.03
CA LEU A 524 -16.48 6.29 24.69
C LEU A 524 -15.37 5.26 24.53
N GLN A 525 -14.75 5.18 23.35
CA GLN A 525 -13.65 4.26 23.11
C GLN A 525 -12.44 4.58 23.98
N TYR A 526 -12.15 5.87 24.18
CA TYR A 526 -11.08 6.33 25.06
C TYR A 526 -11.37 6.06 26.55
N ALA A 527 -12.65 6.15 26.94
CA ALA A 527 -13.10 5.88 28.30
C ALA A 527 -13.14 4.37 28.65
N SER A 528 -13.15 3.48 27.65
CA SER A 528 -13.17 2.02 27.87
C SER A 528 -11.95 1.53 28.66
N ALA A 529 -12.17 0.53 29.52
CA ALA A 529 -11.08 -0.04 30.30
C ALA A 529 -10.17 -0.93 29.43
N SER A 530 -10.73 -1.56 28.39
CA SER A 530 -10.01 -2.33 27.38
C SER A 530 -9.35 -1.39 26.35
N ARG A 531 -8.07 -1.09 26.55
CA ARG A 531 -7.29 -0.19 25.67
C ARG A 531 -6.59 -0.92 24.53
N GLN A 532 -6.23 -2.18 24.76
CA GLN A 532 -5.47 -3.01 23.84
C GLN A 532 -6.04 -4.42 23.82
N PHE A 533 -5.85 -5.09 22.69
CA PHE A 533 -6.22 -6.49 22.51
C PHE A 533 -5.19 -7.20 21.64
N VAL A 534 -5.14 -8.52 21.75
CA VAL A 534 -4.32 -9.39 20.93
C VAL A 534 -5.26 -10.38 20.26
N PRO A 535 -5.58 -10.23 18.96
CA PRO A 535 -6.49 -11.13 18.27
C PRO A 535 -5.86 -12.52 18.17
N LYS A 536 -6.65 -13.56 18.43
CA LYS A 536 -6.22 -14.96 18.30
C LYS A 536 -6.10 -15.39 16.84
N ASP A 537 -6.97 -14.84 16.00
CA ASP A 537 -7.03 -15.12 14.58
C ASP A 537 -7.51 -13.89 13.79
N LEU A 538 -7.46 -14.00 12.47
CA LEU A 538 -7.90 -12.96 11.55
C LEU A 538 -9.40 -12.64 11.69
N SER A 539 -10.23 -13.61 12.04
CA SER A 539 -11.67 -13.41 12.20
C SER A 539 -11.99 -12.55 13.42
N GLU A 540 -11.27 -12.72 14.52
CA GLU A 540 -11.37 -11.87 15.71
C GLU A 540 -10.91 -10.44 15.41
N LEU A 541 -9.82 -10.26 14.65
CA LEU A 541 -9.37 -8.93 14.22
C LEU A 541 -10.42 -8.23 13.33
N VAL A 542 -10.92 -8.92 12.29
CA VAL A 542 -11.96 -8.39 11.39
C VAL A 542 -13.23 -8.02 12.16
N LYS A 543 -13.68 -8.90 13.07
CA LYS A 543 -14.83 -8.62 13.93
C LYS A 543 -14.60 -7.39 14.81
N THR A 544 -13.38 -7.23 15.32
CA THR A 544 -13.01 -6.10 16.18
C THR A 544 -12.99 -4.80 15.39
N ILE A 545 -12.42 -4.79 14.17
CA ILE A 545 -12.44 -3.63 13.27
C ILE A 545 -13.88 -3.20 12.97
N ASN A 546 -14.77 -4.15 12.65
CA ASN A 546 -16.19 -3.86 12.40
C ASN A 546 -16.95 -3.37 13.65
N GLY A 547 -16.45 -3.65 14.86
CA GLY A 547 -17.05 -3.25 16.12
C GLY A 547 -16.56 -1.91 16.66
N ILE A 548 -15.64 -1.23 15.97
CA ILE A 548 -15.14 0.08 16.41
C ILE A 548 -16.27 1.10 16.35
N ARG A 549 -16.45 1.82 17.46
CA ARG A 549 -17.47 2.87 17.57
C ARG A 549 -17.17 4.01 16.60
N LYS A 550 -18.21 4.52 15.95
CA LYS A 550 -18.09 5.56 14.94
C LYS A 550 -18.07 6.93 15.62
N SER A 551 -17.14 7.78 15.22
CA SER A 551 -16.96 9.10 15.85
C SER A 551 -18.00 10.15 15.42
N ASP A 552 -18.85 9.84 14.44
CA ASP A 552 -19.76 10.78 13.78
C ASP A 552 -21.21 10.73 14.26
N ARG A 553 -21.43 10.06 15.40
CA ARG A 553 -22.75 9.84 16.01
C ARG A 553 -22.62 9.63 17.51
N LEU A 554 -23.72 9.90 18.22
CA LEU A 554 -23.82 9.71 19.65
C LEU A 554 -24.16 8.27 20.01
N TYR A 555 -23.67 7.88 21.17
CA TYR A 555 -23.98 6.63 21.85
C TYR A 555 -24.51 6.95 23.24
N VAL A 556 -25.54 6.23 23.68
CA VAL A 556 -26.01 6.27 25.06
C VAL A 556 -25.63 4.97 25.75
N GLN A 557 -24.78 5.09 26.77
CA GLN A 557 -24.41 3.97 27.61
C GLN A 557 -25.02 4.14 29.00
N THR A 558 -25.65 3.09 29.50
CA THR A 558 -26.05 2.99 30.89
C THR A 558 -25.12 2.03 31.61
N TYR A 559 -24.59 2.43 32.76
CA TYR A 559 -23.67 1.63 33.55
C TYR A 559 -24.20 1.36 34.94
N ARG A 560 -23.74 0.25 35.51
CA ARG A 560 -23.69 0.02 36.95
C ARG A 560 -22.26 -0.02 37.42
N VAL A 561 -22.04 0.51 38.62
CA VAL A 561 -20.79 0.30 39.34
C VAL A 561 -20.84 -1.11 39.91
N THR A 562 -20.00 -2.01 39.41
CA THR A 562 -19.93 -3.40 39.89
C THR A 562 -18.49 -3.79 40.19
N ASN A 563 -18.32 -4.89 40.93
CA ASN A 563 -17.03 -5.51 41.14
C ASN A 563 -16.79 -6.52 40.00
N GLY A 564 -15.62 -6.48 39.36
CA GLY A 564 -15.30 -7.37 38.23
C GLY A 564 -13.80 -7.43 37.94
N ALA A 565 -13.43 -8.05 36.82
CA ALA A 565 -12.03 -8.15 36.37
C ALA A 565 -11.93 -7.95 34.84
N ILE A 566 -10.74 -7.60 34.37
CA ILE A 566 -10.42 -7.54 32.94
C ILE A 566 -9.49 -8.70 32.62
N ILE A 567 -9.83 -9.52 31.62
CA ILE A 567 -8.99 -10.62 31.14
C ILE A 567 -8.77 -10.45 29.64
N GLY A 568 -7.55 -10.10 29.23
CA GLY A 568 -7.24 -9.79 27.82
C GLY A 568 -8.02 -8.57 27.32
N ALA A 569 -8.79 -8.75 26.24
CA ALA A 569 -9.61 -7.71 25.61
C ALA A 569 -11.03 -7.58 26.17
N SER A 570 -11.44 -8.52 27.04
CA SER A 570 -12.82 -8.67 27.50
C SER A 570 -12.97 -8.21 28.94
N GLU A 571 -13.99 -7.38 29.18
CA GLU A 571 -14.40 -6.98 30.52
C GLU A 571 -15.37 -8.04 31.08
N LEU A 572 -15.08 -8.57 32.28
CA LEU A 572 -15.92 -9.54 32.98
C LEU A 572 -16.60 -8.87 34.18
N PRO A 573 -17.80 -8.29 33.97
CA PRO A 573 -18.55 -7.64 35.04
C PRO A 573 -19.22 -8.65 35.98
N ASN A 574 -19.60 -8.19 37.18
CA ASN A 574 -20.38 -8.96 38.17
C ASN A 574 -19.73 -10.27 38.64
N LEU A 575 -18.41 -10.30 38.82
CA LEU A 575 -17.74 -11.51 39.31
C LEU A 575 -18.03 -11.73 40.81
N PRO A 576 -18.35 -12.96 41.24
CA PRO A 576 -18.50 -13.28 42.66
C PRO A 576 -17.21 -12.97 43.44
N PRO A 577 -17.30 -12.55 44.71
CA PRO A 577 -16.13 -12.25 45.53
C PRO A 577 -15.10 -13.39 45.60
N SER A 578 -15.56 -14.65 45.58
CA SER A 578 -14.70 -15.84 45.56
C SER A 578 -13.90 -16.00 44.27
N MET A 579 -14.50 -15.70 43.11
CA MET A 579 -13.82 -15.71 41.82
C MET A 579 -12.81 -14.56 41.71
N LEU A 580 -13.16 -13.38 42.22
CA LEU A 580 -12.24 -12.23 42.32
C LEU A 580 -11.04 -12.55 43.21
N ALA A 581 -11.26 -13.21 44.35
CA ALA A 581 -10.18 -13.63 45.24
C ALA A 581 -9.23 -14.65 44.59
N THR A 582 -9.74 -15.49 43.69
CA THR A 582 -8.95 -16.48 42.95
C THR A 582 -8.14 -15.84 41.83
N LEU A 583 -8.72 -14.89 41.09
CA LEU A 583 -8.02 -14.09 40.07
C LEU A 583 -6.94 -13.16 40.67
N ASN A 584 -7.03 -12.88 41.97
CA ASN A 584 -6.05 -12.09 42.72
C ASN A 584 -4.78 -12.88 43.10
N ASN A 585 -4.76 -14.20 42.89
CA ASN A 585 -3.63 -15.07 43.21
C ASN A 585 -2.95 -15.56 41.92
N ASP A 586 -1.83 -14.92 41.58
CA ASP A 586 -0.76 -15.31 40.66
C ASP A 586 -0.95 -15.23 39.13
N ARG A 587 -0.04 -14.44 38.53
CA ARG A 587 0.58 -14.60 37.19
C ARG A 587 -0.24 -14.39 35.90
N THR A 588 -1.42 -13.79 35.94
CA THR A 588 -2.06 -13.30 34.70
C THR A 588 -1.71 -11.84 34.43
N ALA A 589 -0.98 -11.59 33.33
CA ALA A 589 -0.66 -10.26 32.84
C ALA A 589 -1.94 -9.52 32.38
N GLY A 590 -2.56 -8.78 33.29
CA GLY A 590 -3.77 -8.00 33.04
C GLY A 590 -4.27 -7.43 34.36
N GLY A 591 -3.74 -6.26 34.75
CA GLY A 591 -3.89 -5.69 36.09
C GLY A 591 -5.33 -5.64 36.62
N PHE A 592 -5.45 -5.82 37.93
CA PHE A 592 -6.69 -5.71 38.70
C PHE A 592 -7.17 -4.26 38.82
N LYS A 593 -8.45 -3.99 38.53
CA LYS A 593 -9.14 -2.74 38.89
C LYS A 593 -10.35 -3.08 39.78
N PRO A 594 -10.42 -2.54 41.02
CA PRO A 594 -11.46 -2.92 41.98
C PRO A 594 -12.87 -2.46 41.60
N THR A 595 -12.99 -1.51 40.67
CA THR A 595 -14.28 -0.95 40.25
C THR A 595 -14.35 -0.95 38.72
N LEU A 596 -15.31 -1.68 38.17
CA LEU A 596 -15.62 -1.65 36.74
C LEU A 596 -17.00 -1.04 36.54
N LEU A 597 -17.10 -0.17 35.52
CA LEU A 597 -18.39 0.26 35.00
C LEU A 597 -18.91 -0.84 34.09
N THR A 598 -19.92 -1.57 34.55
CA THR A 598 -20.59 -2.58 33.72
C THR A 598 -21.60 -1.91 32.83
N ILE A 599 -21.40 -1.98 31.53
CA ILE A 599 -22.39 -1.55 30.54
C ILE A 599 -23.62 -2.46 30.68
N LEU A 600 -24.77 -1.87 31.00
CA LEU A 600 -26.07 -2.54 30.98
C LEU A 600 -26.69 -2.46 29.59
N THR A 601 -26.68 -1.27 29.00
CA THR A 601 -27.16 -1.02 27.65
C THR A 601 -26.24 -0.05 26.94
N GLU A 602 -26.05 -0.29 25.65
CA GLU A 602 -25.40 0.62 24.71
C GLU A 602 -26.33 0.77 23.51
N GLN A 603 -26.69 2.02 23.20
CA GLN A 603 -27.53 2.35 22.08
C GLN A 603 -26.79 3.30 21.14
N GLU A 604 -26.47 2.83 19.94
CA GLU A 604 -26.01 3.68 18.84
C GLU A 604 -27.18 4.52 18.32
N ILE A 605 -27.01 5.84 18.26
CA ILE A 605 -28.02 6.73 17.68
C ILE A 605 -27.77 6.86 16.18
N ALA A 606 -28.86 6.88 15.42
CA ALA A 606 -28.79 7.12 13.99
C ALA A 606 -28.04 8.44 13.68
N PRO A 607 -27.27 8.50 12.58
CA PRO A 607 -26.57 9.71 12.18
C PRO A 607 -27.51 10.92 12.14
N ALA A 608 -27.17 11.97 12.89
CA ALA A 608 -27.88 13.24 12.82
C ALA A 608 -27.43 14.04 11.58
N GLU A 609 -28.11 15.14 11.28
CA GLU A 609 -27.65 16.08 10.23
C GLU A 609 -26.24 16.63 10.51
N PHE A 610 -25.87 16.71 11.79
CA PHE A 610 -24.58 17.20 12.28
C PHE A 610 -23.70 16.04 12.76
N ILE A 611 -22.38 16.26 12.70
CA ILE A 611 -21.34 15.41 13.29
C ILE A 611 -21.10 15.84 14.73
#